data_AF-A0AAV0XPL4-F1
#
_entry.id   AF-A0AAV0XPL4-F1
#
_cell.length_a   1.000
_cell.length_b   1.000
_cell.length_c   1.000
_cell.angle_alpha   90.00
_cell.angle_beta   90.00
_cell.angle_gamma   90.00
#
_symmetry.space_group_name_H-M   'P 1'
#
loop_
_entity.id
_entity.type
_entity.pdbx_description
1 polymer ?
#
loop_
_entity_poly.entity_id
_entity_poly.type
_entity_poly.pdbx_seq_one_letter_code
_entity_poly.pdbx_strand_id
1 'polypeptide(L)'
;MMNRTLNPVTRVSYDTYLQLIKGKSIVNNRVKEESGDLFDAPSDYSLAHCISQDVKMSQGTALMFRRKFGNVEILKSQHPRVHEVLYIRQENRYILYMVTKPKYWQKPSLEDMFLT
;
A
#
# COMPACT_ATOMS: atom_id res chain seq x y z
N MET A 1 15.64 13.48 9.01
CA MET A 1 16.33 12.64 8.00
C MET A 1 16.26 11.19 8.47
N MET A 2 15.34 10.39 7.95
CA MET A 2 15.24 8.98 8.33
C MET A 2 16.33 8.19 7.61
N ASN A 3 17.23 7.62 8.39
CA ASN A 3 18.33 6.79 7.93
C ASN A 3 17.74 5.50 7.33
N ARG A 4 17.67 5.39 5.99
CA ARG A 4 17.26 4.16 5.32
C ARG A 4 18.40 3.14 5.46
N THR A 5 18.38 2.34 6.52
CA THR A 5 19.06 1.04 6.50
C THR A 5 18.40 0.20 5.40
N LEU A 6 19.02 0.16 4.23
CA LEU A 6 18.54 -0.57 3.05
C LEU A 6 18.52 -2.07 3.38
N ASN A 7 17.33 -2.66 3.39
CA ASN A 7 17.13 -4.10 3.47
C ASN A 7 17.67 -4.73 2.16
N PRO A 8 18.52 -5.77 2.17
CA PRO A 8 19.11 -6.37 0.95
C PRO A 8 18.08 -6.84 -0.10
N VAL A 9 16.82 -7.02 0.28
CA VAL A 9 15.69 -7.33 -0.63
C VAL A 9 15.37 -6.17 -1.59
N THR A 10 15.70 -4.91 -1.27
CA THR A 10 15.37 -3.76 -2.13
C THR A 10 16.32 -3.58 -3.33
N ARG A 11 17.15 -4.58 -3.67
CA ARG A 11 18.14 -4.51 -4.77
C ARG A 11 18.07 -5.65 -5.79
N VAL A 12 17.08 -6.54 -5.69
CA VAL A 12 16.95 -7.69 -6.60
C VAL A 12 15.68 -7.57 -7.44
N SER A 13 15.71 -8.08 -8.68
CA SER A 13 14.50 -8.17 -9.50
C SER A 13 13.49 -9.14 -8.88
N TYR A 14 12.21 -9.02 -9.26
CA TYR A 14 11.16 -9.93 -8.79
C TYR A 14 11.49 -11.40 -9.11
N ASP A 15 11.98 -11.69 -10.32
CA ASP A 15 12.45 -13.03 -10.69
C ASP A 15 13.58 -13.54 -9.78
N THR A 16 14.54 -12.68 -9.47
CA THR A 16 15.65 -13.03 -8.57
C THR A 16 15.13 -13.30 -7.17
N TYR A 17 14.20 -12.48 -6.67
CA TYR A 17 13.52 -12.71 -5.40
C TYR A 17 12.84 -14.08 -5.38
N LEU A 18 12.07 -14.43 -6.41
CA LEU A 18 11.42 -15.73 -6.52
C LEU A 18 12.41 -16.89 -6.48
N GLN A 19 13.57 -16.77 -7.15
CA GLN A 19 14.64 -17.79 -7.06
C GLN A 19 15.23 -17.89 -5.66
N LEU A 20 15.46 -16.75 -4.99
CA LEU A 20 16.03 -16.71 -3.64
C LEU A 20 15.14 -17.36 -2.59
N ILE A 21 13.82 -17.28 -2.76
CA ILE A 21 12.84 -17.83 -1.82
C ILE A 21 12.36 -19.24 -2.19
N LYS A 22 12.74 -19.76 -3.37
CA LYS A 22 12.32 -21.08 -3.83
C LYS A 22 12.72 -22.16 -2.82
N GLY A 23 11.73 -22.92 -2.36
CA GLY A 23 11.91 -23.99 -1.36
C GLY A 23 12.16 -23.50 0.08
N LYS A 24 12.02 -22.19 0.35
CA LYS A 24 12.16 -21.61 1.70
C LYS A 24 10.80 -21.18 2.23
N SER A 25 10.50 -21.50 3.48
CA SER A 25 9.37 -20.89 4.19
C SER A 25 9.75 -19.47 4.61
N ILE A 26 9.02 -18.49 4.09
CA ILE A 26 9.11 -17.10 4.56
C ILE A 26 8.11 -16.95 5.70
N VAL A 27 8.61 -16.62 6.89
CA VAL A 27 7.76 -16.38 8.06
C VAL A 27 7.98 -14.95 8.53
N ASN A 28 6.90 -14.18 8.67
CA ASN A 28 6.94 -12.84 9.25
C ASN A 28 6.21 -12.82 10.60
N ASN A 29 6.98 -12.96 11.68
CA ASN A 29 6.45 -12.96 13.05
C ASN A 29 5.98 -11.57 13.53
N ARG A 30 6.02 -10.54 12.68
CA ARG A 30 5.54 -9.17 12.99
C ARG A 30 4.16 -8.87 12.39
N VAL A 31 3.44 -9.88 11.92
CA VAL A 31 2.06 -9.75 11.47
C VAL A 31 1.14 -10.27 12.58
N LYS A 32 0.17 -9.44 12.97
CA LYS A 32 -0.91 -9.81 13.88
C LYS A 32 -2.23 -9.66 13.11
N GLU A 33 -3.03 -10.71 13.10
CA GLU A 33 -4.38 -10.68 12.55
C GLU A 33 -5.37 -10.31 13.65
N GLU A 34 -6.32 -9.43 13.33
CA GLU A 34 -7.32 -8.92 14.27
C GLU A 34 -8.69 -8.95 13.59
N SER A 35 -9.75 -9.28 14.34
CA SER A 35 -11.13 -9.24 13.85
C SER A 35 -11.84 -7.98 14.35
N GLY A 36 -12.35 -7.16 13.43
CA GLY A 36 -13.05 -5.92 13.76
C GLY A 36 -13.25 -5.01 12.54
N ASP A 37 -13.73 -3.78 12.77
CA ASP A 37 -13.74 -2.74 11.75
C ASP A 37 -12.35 -2.09 11.66
N LEU A 38 -11.73 -2.17 10.48
CA LEU A 38 -10.44 -1.56 10.17
C LEU A 38 -10.40 -0.06 10.53
N PHE A 39 -11.51 0.65 10.38
CA PHE A 39 -11.55 2.09 10.59
C PHE A 39 -11.77 2.50 12.05
N ASP A 40 -11.96 1.53 12.94
CA ASP A 40 -11.97 1.71 14.40
C ASP A 40 -10.59 1.45 15.02
N ALA A 41 -9.59 1.10 14.19
CA ALA A 41 -8.22 0.95 14.63
C ALA A 41 -7.71 2.25 15.32
N PRO A 42 -6.98 2.12 16.45
CA PRO A 42 -6.45 3.26 17.18
C PRO A 42 -5.59 4.21 16.31
N SER A 43 -5.57 5.49 16.67
CA SER A 43 -4.93 6.54 15.85
C SER A 43 -3.40 6.59 15.94
N ASP A 44 -2.78 5.77 16.78
CA ASP A 44 -1.35 5.46 16.74
C ASP A 44 -0.97 4.49 15.62
N TYR A 45 -1.95 3.84 14.99
CA TYR A 45 -1.77 3.08 13.75
C TYR A 45 -2.05 3.94 12.52
N SER A 46 -1.16 3.82 11.53
CA SER A 46 -1.43 4.27 10.17
C SER A 46 -2.17 3.18 9.40
N LEU A 47 -3.06 3.59 8.49
CA LEU A 47 -3.83 2.66 7.66
C LEU A 47 -3.25 2.62 6.26
N ALA A 48 -3.26 1.46 5.62
CA ALA A 48 -2.78 1.29 4.25
C ALA A 48 -3.79 0.51 3.40
N HIS A 49 -3.91 0.87 2.12
CA HIS A 49 -4.63 0.07 1.14
C HIS A 49 -4.11 0.29 -0.28
N CYS A 50 -4.43 -0.64 -1.17
CA CYS A 50 -4.08 -0.53 -2.58
C CYS A 50 -5.14 0.25 -3.37
N ILE A 51 -4.67 1.05 -4.33
CA ILE A 51 -5.50 1.82 -5.27
C ILE A 51 -4.95 1.72 -6.70
N SER A 52 -5.77 2.17 -7.65
CA SER A 52 -5.31 2.45 -9.01
C SER A 52 -4.78 3.87 -9.15
N GLN A 53 -3.88 4.07 -10.11
CA GLN A 53 -3.28 5.36 -10.44
C GLN A 53 -4.32 6.42 -10.82
N ASP A 54 -5.45 6.01 -11.40
CA ASP A 54 -6.59 6.90 -11.69
C ASP A 54 -7.40 7.35 -10.46
N VAL A 55 -7.04 6.87 -9.26
CA VAL A 55 -7.61 7.27 -7.96
C VAL A 55 -9.15 7.16 -7.90
N LYS A 56 -9.75 6.24 -8.67
CA LYS A 56 -11.22 6.16 -8.77
C LYS A 56 -11.87 5.72 -7.45
N MET A 57 -11.27 4.73 -6.78
CA MET A 57 -11.70 4.19 -5.47
C MET A 57 -13.23 4.00 -5.37
N SER A 58 -13.82 3.31 -6.34
CA SER A 58 -15.29 3.23 -6.48
C SER A 58 -15.97 2.04 -5.83
N GLN A 59 -15.22 1.08 -5.27
CA GLN A 59 -15.81 -0.15 -4.70
C GLN A 59 -15.02 -0.68 -3.50
N GLY A 60 -15.67 -1.57 -2.73
CA GLY A 60 -15.06 -2.29 -1.61
C GLY A 60 -14.44 -1.37 -0.57
N THR A 61 -13.36 -1.84 0.06
CA THR A 61 -12.61 -1.09 1.08
C THR A 61 -12.12 0.25 0.55
N ALA A 62 -11.69 0.35 -0.72
CA ALA A 62 -11.23 1.62 -1.30
C ALA A 62 -12.33 2.70 -1.32
N LEU A 63 -13.58 2.33 -1.59
CA LEU A 63 -14.72 3.27 -1.49
C LEU A 63 -14.92 3.75 -0.05
N MET A 64 -14.72 2.88 0.94
CA MET A 64 -14.84 3.23 2.35
C MET A 64 -13.73 4.20 2.78
N PHE A 65 -12.48 3.97 2.35
CA PHE A 65 -11.38 4.93 2.52
C PHE A 65 -11.71 6.29 1.88
N ARG A 66 -12.23 6.30 0.65
CA ARG A 66 -12.64 7.54 -0.04
C ARG A 66 -13.73 8.29 0.73
N ARG A 67 -14.73 7.58 1.26
CA ARG A 67 -15.82 8.17 2.05
C ARG A 67 -15.35 8.71 3.40
N LYS A 68 -14.47 7.99 4.10
CA LYS A 68 -14.02 8.34 5.45
C LYS A 68 -12.91 9.40 5.46
N PHE A 69 -11.97 9.35 4.51
CA PHE A 69 -10.79 10.22 4.47
C PHE A 69 -10.80 11.27 3.35
N GLY A 70 -11.69 11.13 2.36
CA GLY A 70 -11.91 12.14 1.33
C GLY A 70 -10.65 12.50 0.52
N ASN A 71 -10.51 13.79 0.19
CA ASN A 71 -9.28 14.40 -0.32
C ASN A 71 -8.69 13.77 -1.59
N VAL A 72 -9.57 13.28 -2.48
CA VAL A 72 -9.16 12.71 -3.78
C VAL A 72 -8.32 13.69 -4.60
N GLU A 73 -8.62 14.99 -4.54
CA GLU A 73 -7.84 16.00 -5.26
C GLU A 73 -6.43 16.18 -4.68
N ILE A 74 -6.24 16.00 -3.37
CA ILE A 74 -4.90 15.99 -2.73
C ILE A 74 -4.11 14.74 -3.15
N LEU A 75 -4.78 13.60 -3.34
CA LEU A 75 -4.11 12.41 -3.87
C LEU A 75 -3.72 12.60 -5.34
N LYS A 76 -4.57 13.23 -6.15
CA LYS A 76 -4.26 13.54 -7.56
C LYS A 76 -3.13 14.56 -7.69
N SER A 77 -3.05 15.56 -6.80
CA SER A 77 -1.98 16.57 -6.83
C SER A 77 -0.60 15.99 -6.47
N GLN A 78 -0.55 14.80 -5.87
CA GLN A 78 0.70 14.04 -5.69
C GLN A 78 1.18 13.36 -6.98
N HIS A 79 0.48 13.52 -8.10
CA HIS A 79 0.83 12.99 -9.41
C HIS A 79 1.09 11.47 -9.41
N PRO A 80 0.10 10.67 -8.97
CA PRO A 80 0.28 9.25 -8.74
C PRO A 80 0.86 8.51 -9.93
N ARG A 81 1.84 7.65 -9.64
CA ARG A 81 2.39 6.66 -10.57
C ARG A 81 2.27 5.27 -9.97
N VAL A 82 2.17 4.28 -10.84
CA VAL A 82 2.25 2.88 -10.40
C VAL A 82 3.61 2.65 -9.72
N HIS A 83 3.62 1.82 -8.67
CA HIS A 83 4.78 1.54 -7.81
C HIS A 83 5.19 2.68 -6.86
N GLU A 84 4.27 3.61 -6.59
CA GLU A 84 4.44 4.65 -5.56
C GLU A 84 3.41 4.53 -4.43
N VAL A 85 3.72 5.16 -3.30
CA VAL A 85 2.81 5.27 -2.15
C VAL A 85 2.45 6.73 -1.93
N LEU A 86 1.18 7.07 -2.13
CA LEU A 86 0.64 8.38 -1.77
C LEU A 86 0.25 8.39 -0.29
N TYR A 87 0.10 9.57 0.28
CA TYR A 87 -0.37 9.69 1.66
C TYR A 87 -1.27 10.89 1.88
N ILE A 88 -2.16 10.75 2.87
CA ILE A 88 -2.84 11.86 3.53
C ILE A 88 -2.48 11.82 5.01
N ARG A 89 -2.10 12.97 5.57
CA ARG A 89 -1.92 13.10 7.02
C ARG A 89 -3.28 13.35 7.66
N GLN A 90 -3.63 12.51 8.64
CA GLN A 90 -4.82 12.71 9.49
C GLN A 90 -4.35 12.76 10.93
N GLU A 91 -4.33 13.96 11.52
CA GLU A 91 -3.86 14.19 12.89
C GLU A 91 -2.47 13.55 13.14
N ASN A 92 -2.44 12.49 13.96
CA ASN A 92 -1.24 11.79 14.38
C ASN A 92 -0.87 10.57 13.52
N ARG A 93 -1.67 10.23 12.50
CA ARG A 93 -1.42 9.10 11.60
C ARG A 93 -1.34 9.46 10.13
N TYR A 94 -0.84 8.51 9.34
CA TYR A 94 -0.91 8.55 7.88
C TYR A 94 -1.96 7.57 7.38
N ILE A 95 -2.64 7.97 6.30
CA ILE A 95 -3.41 7.08 5.46
C ILE A 95 -2.60 6.88 4.19
N LEU A 96 -2.17 5.65 3.94
CA LEU A 96 -1.25 5.26 2.88
C LEU A 96 -2.00 4.60 1.73
N TYR A 97 -1.71 5.06 0.51
CA TYR A 97 -2.39 4.63 -0.71
C TYR A 97 -1.34 4.04 -1.65
N MET A 98 -1.20 2.71 -1.64
CA MET A 98 -0.28 1.97 -2.50
C MET A 98 -0.83 1.93 -3.92
N VAL A 99 -0.13 2.52 -4.88
CA VAL A 99 -0.57 2.60 -6.28
C VAL A 99 -0.07 1.38 -7.05
N THR A 100 -0.86 0.31 -7.04
CA THR A 100 -0.39 -1.01 -7.52
C THR A 100 -0.87 -1.36 -8.92
N LYS A 101 -1.61 -0.46 -9.58
CA LYS A 101 -2.16 -0.69 -10.92
C LYS A 101 -2.53 0.61 -11.63
N PRO A 102 -2.52 0.66 -12.97
CA PRO A 102 -2.91 1.87 -13.70
C PRO A 102 -4.40 2.24 -13.54
N LYS A 103 -5.31 1.27 -13.69
CA LYS A 103 -6.76 1.49 -13.74
C LYS A 103 -7.54 0.63 -12.76
N TYR A 104 -8.67 1.14 -12.29
CA TYR A 104 -9.43 0.49 -11.22
C TYR A 104 -9.96 -0.91 -11.58
N TRP A 105 -10.25 -1.17 -12.86
CA TRP A 105 -10.74 -2.47 -13.36
C TRP A 105 -9.63 -3.51 -13.56
N GLN A 106 -8.36 -3.11 -13.52
CA GLN A 106 -7.24 -4.04 -13.64
C GLN A 106 -7.03 -4.78 -12.32
N LYS A 107 -6.38 -5.94 -12.38
CA LYS A 107 -5.91 -6.67 -11.20
C LYS A 107 -4.40 -6.43 -11.05
N PRO A 108 -3.92 -6.06 -9.85
CA PRO A 108 -2.49 -5.96 -9.62
C PRO A 108 -1.87 -7.36 -9.65
N SER A 109 -0.64 -7.46 -10.16
CA SER A 109 0.18 -8.67 -10.03
C SER A 109 0.91 -8.69 -8.68
N LEU A 110 1.48 -9.83 -8.32
CA LEU A 110 2.40 -9.91 -7.17
C LEU A 110 3.69 -9.10 -7.42
N GLU A 111 4.11 -8.97 -8.67
CA GLU A 111 5.25 -8.12 -9.05
C GLU A 111 4.93 -6.64 -8.81
N ASP A 112 3.73 -6.17 -9.16
CA ASP A 112 3.30 -4.79 -8.88
C ASP A 112 3.34 -4.48 -7.37
N MET A 113 2.93 -5.46 -6.54
CA MET A 113 2.99 -5.36 -5.09
C MET A 113 4.44 -5.38 -4.57
N PHE A 114 5.33 -6.14 -5.21
CA PHE A 114 6.75 -6.21 -4.85
C PHE A 114 7.49 -4.90 -5.19
N LEU A 115 7.09 -4.22 -6.26
CA LEU A 115 7.72 -3.00 -6.74
C LEU A 115 7.22 -1.73 -6.04
N THR A 116 6.05 -1.77 -5.39
CA THR A 116 5.43 -0.64 -4.67
C THR A 116 5.99 -0.51 -3.24
#